data_AF-A0A954RFN3-F1
#
_entry.id   AF-A0A954RFN3-F1
#
_cell.length_a   1.000
_cell.length_b   1.000
_cell.length_c   1.000
_cell.angle_alpha   90.00
_cell.angle_beta   90.00
_cell.angle_gamma   90.00
#
_symmetry.space_group_name_H-M   'P 1'
#
loop_
_entity.id
_entity.type
_entity.pdbx_description
1 polymer ?
#
loop_
_entity_poly.entity_id
_entity_poly.type
_entity_poly.pdbx_seq_one_letter_code
_entity_poly.pdbx_strand_id
1 'polypeptide(L)'
;MSTFAILQRAYEFNRGRTLALLDQIEQLPNPAEALGWRPGDGRAHIAWQLMHIGVTEEIFATERLAPDKSGAFTELWPRFRGGSTPDEQIPSPSEIRAVLEQGRAHLLETLALYDDSRLGEIPPPLAQ
;
A
#
# COMPACT_ATOMS: atom_id res chain seq x y z
N MET A 1 26.71 2.35 1.32
CA MET A 1 25.33 1.82 1.41
C MET A 1 24.53 2.55 0.35
N SER A 2 23.90 1.85 -0.60
CA SER A 2 23.17 2.49 -1.70
C SER A 2 21.93 3.22 -1.20
N THR A 3 21.42 4.17 -2.00
CA THR A 3 20.16 4.86 -1.69
C THR A 3 19.01 3.85 -1.60
N PHE A 4 18.98 2.87 -2.51
CA PHE A 4 18.02 1.78 -2.48
C PHE A 4 18.04 0.99 -1.16
N ALA A 5 19.23 0.66 -0.64
CA ALA A 5 19.34 -0.06 0.63
C ALA A 5 18.82 0.75 1.83
N ILE A 6 18.97 2.08 1.81
CA ILE A 6 18.38 2.97 2.84
C ILE A 6 16.85 2.94 2.75
N LEU A 7 16.31 3.11 1.54
CA LEU A 7 14.86 3.16 1.31
C LEU A 7 14.18 1.82 1.62
N GLN A 8 14.79 0.70 1.27
CA GLN A 8 14.29 -0.63 1.62
C GLN A 8 14.14 -0.82 3.14
N ARG A 9 15.16 -0.40 3.92
CA ARG A 9 15.07 -0.43 5.40
C ARG A 9 13.97 0.48 5.94
N ALA A 10 13.81 1.67 5.35
CA ALA A 10 12.72 2.57 5.73
C ALA A 10 11.35 1.94 5.44
N TYR A 11 11.19 1.26 4.30
CA TYR A 11 9.98 0.52 3.97
C TYR A 11 9.70 -0.60 4.97
N GLU A 12 10.69 -1.45 5.29
CA GLU A 12 10.55 -2.50 6.30
C GLU A 12 10.09 -1.93 7.65
N PHE A 13 10.76 -0.90 8.14
CA PHE A 13 10.38 -0.23 9.39
C PHE A 13 8.93 0.28 9.35
N ASN A 14 8.56 1.01 8.29
CA ASN A 14 7.22 1.56 8.13
C ASN A 14 6.16 0.47 8.07
N ARG A 15 6.42 -0.66 7.39
CA ARG A 15 5.46 -1.76 7.35
C ARG A 15 5.31 -2.46 8.68
N GLY A 16 6.41 -2.67 9.42
CA GLY A 16 6.32 -3.20 10.78
C GLY A 16 5.37 -2.38 11.64
N ARG A 17 5.42 -1.04 11.52
CA ARG A 17 4.50 -0.13 12.21
C ARG A 17 3.06 -0.26 11.74
N THR A 18 2.83 -0.37 10.43
CA THR A 18 1.49 -0.54 9.84
C THR A 18 0.85 -1.86 10.26
N LEU A 19 1.59 -2.97 10.23
CA LEU A 19 1.09 -4.28 10.65
C LEU A 19 0.86 -4.32 12.16
N ALA A 20 1.75 -3.74 12.97
CA ALA A 20 1.54 -3.65 14.41
C ALA A 20 0.27 -2.87 14.78
N LEU A 21 -0.08 -1.82 14.02
CA LEU A 21 -1.36 -1.12 14.18
C LEU A 21 -2.55 -2.06 13.88
N LEU A 22 -2.49 -2.80 12.78
CA LEU A 22 -3.54 -3.75 12.42
C LEU A 22 -3.68 -4.86 13.47
N ASP A 23 -2.55 -5.40 13.96
CA ASP A 23 -2.52 -6.38 15.04
C ASP A 23 -3.20 -5.83 16.30
N GLN A 24 -2.92 -4.58 16.68
CA GLN A 24 -3.58 -3.93 17.83
C GLN A 24 -5.08 -3.78 17.63
N ILE A 25 -5.52 -3.41 16.43
CA ILE A 25 -6.95 -3.27 16.10
C ILE A 25 -7.65 -4.64 16.15
N GLU A 26 -7.01 -5.70 15.67
CA GLU A 26 -7.55 -7.08 15.73
C GLU A 26 -7.80 -7.56 17.17
N GLN A 27 -7.06 -7.06 18.15
CA GLN A 27 -7.24 -7.41 19.56
C GLN A 27 -8.35 -6.61 20.27
N LEU A 28 -8.97 -5.64 19.60
CA LEU A 28 -10.05 -4.86 20.21
C LEU A 28 -11.35 -5.68 20.31
N PRO A 29 -12.26 -5.36 21.25
CA PRO A 29 -13.55 -6.03 21.35
C PRO A 29 -14.41 -5.93 20.08
N ASN A 30 -14.23 -4.85 19.30
CA ASN A 30 -14.91 -4.63 18.03
C ASN A 30 -13.94 -4.07 16.98
N PRO A 31 -13.15 -4.93 16.30
CA PRO A 31 -12.17 -4.49 15.32
C PRO A 31 -12.81 -3.77 14.12
N ALA A 32 -14.01 -4.17 13.72
CA ALA A 32 -14.72 -3.56 12.60
C ALA A 32 -15.09 -2.10 12.87
N GLU A 33 -15.52 -1.78 14.09
CA GLU A 33 -15.80 -0.39 14.50
C GLU A 33 -14.53 0.46 14.52
N ALA A 34 -13.43 -0.08 15.04
CA ALA A 34 -12.14 0.61 15.01
C ALA A 34 -11.64 0.86 13.58
N LEU A 35 -11.73 -0.15 12.70
CA LEU A 35 -11.39 -0.02 11.28
C LEU A 35 -12.31 0.97 10.53
N GLY A 36 -13.57 1.07 10.95
CA GLY A 36 -14.57 2.00 10.40
C GLY A 36 -14.46 3.44 10.91
N TRP A 37 -13.66 3.69 11.95
CA TRP A 37 -13.48 5.04 12.48
C TRP A 37 -12.85 5.97 11.43
N ARG A 38 -13.33 7.22 11.40
CA ARG A 38 -12.81 8.30 10.55
C ARG A 38 -12.73 9.62 11.32
N PRO A 39 -11.80 10.52 10.96
CA PRO A 39 -11.62 11.80 11.67
C PRO A 39 -12.72 12.84 11.38
N GLY A 40 -13.62 12.59 10.44
CA GLY A 40 -14.74 13.46 10.12
C GLY A 40 -15.45 13.03 8.84
N ASP A 41 -16.56 13.70 8.54
CA ASP A 41 -17.37 13.40 7.35
C ASP A 41 -16.56 13.56 6.05
N GLY A 42 -16.77 12.63 5.12
CA GLY A 42 -16.03 12.57 3.85
C GLY A 42 -14.55 12.21 3.97
N ARG A 43 -14.04 11.93 5.18
CA ARG A 43 -12.68 11.41 5.38
C ARG A 43 -12.69 9.88 5.29
N ALA A 44 -11.65 9.32 4.68
CA ALA A 44 -11.50 7.87 4.65
C ALA A 44 -11.34 7.30 6.05
N HIS A 45 -11.98 6.16 6.30
CA HIS A 45 -11.83 5.40 7.53
C HIS A 45 -10.47 4.68 7.58
N ILE A 46 -10.08 4.20 8.75
CA ILE A 46 -8.76 3.55 8.97
C ILE A 46 -8.55 2.38 8.00
N ALA A 47 -9.55 1.52 7.83
CA ALA A 47 -9.44 0.40 6.90
C ALA A 47 -9.15 0.84 5.45
N TRP A 48 -9.78 1.92 4.98
CA TRP A 48 -9.52 2.47 3.64
C TRP A 48 -8.07 2.93 3.52
N GLN A 49 -7.52 3.59 4.55
CA GLN A 49 -6.13 4.04 4.57
C GLN A 49 -5.14 2.86 4.49
N LEU A 50 -5.42 1.78 5.22
CA LEU A 50 -4.57 0.58 5.18
C LEU A 50 -4.63 -0.11 3.81
N MET A 51 -5.81 -0.22 3.21
CA MET A 51 -5.96 -0.75 1.84
C MET A 51 -5.28 0.15 0.81
N HIS A 52 -5.43 1.47 0.93
CA HIS A 52 -4.80 2.45 0.06
C HIS A 52 -3.28 2.31 0.05
N ILE A 53 -2.65 2.05 1.20
CA ILE A 53 -1.21 1.79 1.29
C ILE A 53 -0.84 0.57 0.44
N GLY A 54 -1.47 -0.58 0.67
CA GLY A 54 -1.13 -1.81 -0.06
C GLY A 54 -1.42 -1.74 -1.55
N VAL A 55 -2.58 -1.19 -1.94
CA VAL A 55 -2.95 -0.97 -3.34
C VAL A 55 -1.99 0.00 -4.03
N THR A 56 -1.56 1.07 -3.35
CA THR A 56 -0.59 2.00 -3.92
C THR A 56 0.75 1.32 -4.15
N GLU A 57 1.24 0.53 -3.20
CA GLU A 57 2.49 -0.22 -3.38
C GLU A 57 2.40 -1.18 -4.57
N GLU A 58 1.27 -1.86 -4.76
CA GLU A 58 1.04 -2.75 -5.90
C GLU A 58 0.98 -2.00 -7.25
N ILE A 59 0.31 -0.85 -7.31
CA ILE A 59 0.28 0.02 -8.49
C ILE A 59 1.70 0.47 -8.86
N PHE A 60 2.53 0.80 -7.87
CA PHE A 60 3.92 1.16 -8.11
C PHE A 60 4.76 -0.03 -8.57
N ALA A 61 4.58 -1.20 -7.96
CA ALA A 61 5.23 -2.44 -8.36
C ALA A 61 4.93 -2.85 -9.81
N THR A 62 3.82 -2.38 -10.37
CA THR A 62 3.33 -2.78 -11.70
C THR A 62 3.12 -1.58 -12.61
N GLU A 63 1.90 -1.02 -12.69
CA GLU A 63 1.48 0.06 -13.61
C GLU A 63 2.52 1.19 -13.75
N ARG A 64 3.25 1.53 -12.68
CA ARG A 64 4.21 2.66 -12.70
C ARG A 64 5.65 2.29 -12.97
N LEU A 65 6.19 1.25 -12.33
CA LEU A 65 7.63 0.91 -12.44
C LEU A 65 7.89 -0.27 -13.39
N ALA A 66 6.95 -1.19 -13.53
CA ALA A 66 7.06 -2.36 -14.39
C ALA A 66 5.74 -2.58 -15.17
N PRO A 67 5.43 -1.72 -16.17
CA PRO A 67 4.14 -1.73 -16.85
C PRO A 67 3.84 -3.04 -17.61
N ASP A 68 4.86 -3.86 -17.88
CA ASP A 68 4.70 -5.18 -18.48
C ASP A 68 4.29 -6.27 -17.46
N LYS A 69 4.36 -5.99 -16.15
CA LYS A 69 3.96 -6.90 -15.07
C LYS A 69 2.46 -6.74 -14.79
N SER A 70 1.73 -7.85 -14.74
CA SER A 70 0.32 -7.84 -14.32
C SER A 70 0.19 -7.49 -12.84
N GLY A 71 -0.73 -6.57 -12.51
CA GLY A 71 -1.06 -6.20 -11.13
C GLY A 71 -1.88 -7.26 -10.40
N ALA A 72 -1.64 -7.41 -9.11
CA ALA A 72 -2.52 -8.06 -8.17
C ALA A 72 -3.64 -7.11 -7.70
N PHE A 73 -4.75 -7.68 -7.22
CA PHE A 73 -5.87 -6.94 -6.63
C PHE A 73 -6.46 -5.83 -7.52
N THR A 74 -6.34 -5.95 -8.83
CA THR A 74 -6.74 -4.89 -9.78
C THR A 74 -8.21 -4.49 -9.66
N GLU A 75 -9.07 -5.40 -9.19
CA GLU A 75 -10.47 -5.17 -8.85
C GLU A 75 -10.66 -4.20 -7.67
N LEU A 76 -9.68 -4.12 -6.77
CA LEU A 76 -9.68 -3.22 -5.61
C LEU A 76 -9.13 -1.82 -5.95
N TRP A 77 -8.37 -1.69 -7.05
CA TRP A 77 -7.72 -0.43 -7.41
C TRP A 77 -8.69 0.75 -7.59
N PRO A 78 -9.85 0.61 -8.27
CA PRO A 78 -10.80 1.72 -8.39
C PRO A 78 -11.30 2.27 -7.06
N ARG A 79 -11.30 1.42 -6.02
CA ARG A 79 -11.86 1.70 -4.69
C ARG A 79 -10.85 2.36 -3.74
N PHE A 80 -9.56 2.05 -3.91
CA PHE A 80 -8.52 2.47 -2.97
C PHE A 80 -7.36 3.24 -3.60
N ARG A 81 -7.34 3.48 -4.93
CA ARG A 81 -6.29 4.31 -5.55
C ARG A 81 -6.45 5.79 -5.20
N GLY A 82 -5.37 6.56 -5.32
CA GLY A 82 -5.43 8.02 -5.18
C GLY A 82 -6.49 8.63 -6.09
N GLY A 83 -7.30 9.53 -5.54
CA GLY A 83 -8.44 10.17 -6.22
C GLY A 83 -9.77 9.40 -6.15
N SER A 84 -9.79 8.19 -5.59
CA SER A 84 -11.05 7.48 -5.31
C SER A 84 -11.81 8.10 -4.12
N THR A 85 -13.13 7.91 -4.10
CA THR A 85 -13.99 8.31 -2.98
C THR A 85 -14.10 7.16 -1.98
N PRO A 86 -13.74 7.37 -0.70
CA PRO A 86 -13.90 6.34 0.32
C PRO A 86 -15.37 5.94 0.50
N ASP A 87 -15.63 4.64 0.51
CA ASP A 87 -16.96 4.08 0.81
C ASP A 87 -17.08 3.62 2.27
N GLU A 88 -18.24 3.04 2.59
CA GLU A 88 -18.60 2.58 3.94
C GLU A 88 -18.30 1.08 4.17
N GLN A 89 -17.80 0.36 3.17
CA GLN A 89 -17.57 -1.07 3.30
C GLN A 89 -16.23 -1.30 4.02
N ILE A 90 -16.26 -1.95 5.18
CA ILE A 90 -15.04 -2.18 5.98
C ILE A 90 -14.42 -3.53 5.60
N PRO A 91 -13.23 -3.57 4.96
CA PRO A 91 -12.53 -4.82 4.66
C PRO A 91 -12.12 -5.55 5.93
N SER A 92 -12.04 -6.88 5.84
CA SER A 92 -11.62 -7.70 6.98
C SER A 92 -10.13 -7.48 7.31
N PRO A 93 -9.71 -7.66 8.58
CA PRO A 93 -8.29 -7.58 8.93
C PRO A 93 -7.40 -8.52 8.10
N SER A 94 -7.87 -9.74 7.81
CA SER A 94 -7.16 -10.70 6.96
C SER A 94 -6.97 -10.22 5.52
N GLU A 95 -7.99 -9.55 4.95
CA GLU A 95 -7.91 -8.99 3.60
C GLU A 95 -6.92 -7.82 3.57
N ILE A 96 -7.00 -6.92 4.55
CA ILE A 96 -6.08 -5.79 4.70
C ILE A 96 -4.63 -6.29 4.81
N ARG A 97 -4.39 -7.30 5.64
CA ARG A 97 -3.06 -7.89 5.82
C ARG A 97 -2.52 -8.47 4.52
N ALA A 98 -3.34 -9.24 3.80
CA ALA A 98 -2.93 -9.85 2.54
C ALA A 98 -2.54 -8.80 1.49
N VAL A 99 -3.34 -7.73 1.34
CA VAL A 99 -3.08 -6.64 0.38
C VAL A 99 -1.82 -5.86 0.77
N LEU A 100 -1.64 -5.56 2.05
CA LEU A 100 -0.41 -4.93 2.54
C LEU A 100 0.79 -5.82 2.19
N GLU A 101 0.84 -7.04 2.72
CA GLU A 101 2.00 -7.94 2.61
C GLU A 101 2.39 -8.23 1.14
N GLN A 102 1.43 -8.59 0.30
CA GLN A 102 1.69 -8.88 -1.11
C GLN A 102 2.13 -7.63 -1.89
N GLY A 103 1.44 -6.50 -1.71
CA GLY A 103 1.82 -5.25 -2.38
C GLY A 103 3.26 -4.84 -2.04
N ARG A 104 3.69 -5.06 -0.79
CA ARG A 104 5.08 -4.81 -0.41
C ARG A 104 6.06 -5.77 -1.06
N ALA A 105 5.76 -7.06 -1.04
CA ALA A 105 6.63 -8.07 -1.61
C ALA A 105 6.89 -7.75 -3.09
N HIS A 106 5.83 -7.49 -3.85
CA HIS A 106 5.94 -7.14 -5.27
C HIS A 106 6.68 -5.83 -5.51
N LEU A 107 6.49 -4.82 -4.66
CA LEU A 107 7.23 -3.57 -4.77
C LEU A 107 8.74 -3.80 -4.54
N LEU A 108 9.11 -4.58 -3.53
CA LEU A 108 10.52 -4.88 -3.24
C LEU A 108 11.16 -5.71 -4.35
N GLU A 109 10.45 -6.70 -4.91
CA GLU A 109 10.89 -7.45 -6.09
C GLU A 109 11.17 -6.52 -7.28
N THR A 110 10.29 -5.56 -7.51
CA THR A 110 10.42 -4.60 -8.62
C THR A 110 11.61 -3.67 -8.38
N LEU A 111 11.75 -3.13 -7.16
CA LEU A 111 12.85 -2.25 -6.79
C LEU A 111 14.21 -2.95 -6.77
N ALA A 112 14.26 -4.27 -6.57
CA ALA A 112 15.50 -5.05 -6.66
C ALA A 112 16.11 -5.07 -8.08
N LEU A 113 15.35 -4.65 -9.11
CA LEU A 113 15.82 -4.50 -10.49
C LEU A 113 16.43 -3.11 -10.77
N TYR A 114 16.44 -2.22 -9.78
CA TYR A 114 16.98 -0.88 -9.89
C TYR A 114 18.27 -0.73 -9.08
N ASP A 115 19.14 0.18 -9.55
CA ASP A 115 20.35 0.58 -8.84
C ASP A 115 20.50 2.11 -8.85
N ASP A 116 21.49 2.60 -8.09
CA ASP A 116 21.73 4.03 -7.90
C ASP A 116 21.99 4.78 -9.22
N SER A 117 22.37 4.12 -10.31
CA SER A 117 22.61 4.78 -11.61
C SER A 117 21.31 5.30 -12.25
N ARG A 118 20.18 4.73 -11.86
CA ARG A 118 18.85 5.06 -12.40
C ARG A 118 18.10 6.12 -11.61
N LEU A 119 18.69 6.67 -10.54
CA LEU A 119 18.03 7.67 -9.67
C LEU A 119 17.61 8.96 -10.40
N GLY A 120 18.25 9.27 -11.54
CA GLY A 120 17.87 10.42 -12.38
C GLY A 120 16.77 10.12 -13.39
N GLU A 121 16.31 8.87 -13.51
CA GLU A 121 15.27 8.48 -14.45
C GLU A 121 13.89 8.73 -13.84
N ILE A 122 13.02 9.41 -14.59
CA ILE A 122 11.60 9.48 -14.27
C ILE A 122 10.90 8.40 -15.11
N PRO A 123 10.25 7.40 -14.48
CA PRO A 123 9.49 6.39 -15.20
C PRO A 123 8.45 7.05 -16.13
N PRO A 124 8.30 6.63 -17.39
CA PRO A 124 7.35 7.25 -18.32
C PRO A 124 5.91 7.38 -17.78
N PRO A 125 5.36 6.40 -17.01
CA PRO A 125 4.04 6.54 -16.39
C PRO A 125 3.92 7.64 -15.31
N LEU A 126 5.03 8.23 -14.89
CA LEU A 126 5.10 9.29 -13.86
C LEU A 126 5.55 10.65 -14.42
N ALA A 127 5.90 10.73 -15.71
CA ALA A 127 6.44 11.94 -16.34
C ALA A 127 5.37 12.94 -16.83
N GLN A 128 4.12 12.81 -16.38
CA GLN A 128 2.98 13.65 -16.77
C GLN A 128 2.66 14.68 -15.68
#